data_AF-A0A3S5GYJ5-F1
#
_entry.id   AF-A0A3S5GYJ5-F1
#
_cell.length_a   1.000
_cell.length_b   1.000
_cell.length_c   1.000
_cell.angle_alpha   90.00
_cell.angle_beta   90.00
_cell.angle_gamma   90.00
#
_symmetry.space_group_name_H-M   'P 1'
#
loop_
_entity.id
_entity.type
_entity.pdbx_description
1 polymer ?
#
loop_
_entity_poly.entity_id
_entity_poly.type
_entity_poly.pdbx_seq_one_letter_code
_entity_poly.pdbx_strand_id
1 'polypeptide(L)'
;MAELELEVLAEIRRIAADELEWKGVVEPQHDLVRDLQLDSLGLTVLAVGLENRFRIRLSEEDAQGVRTVADLAKLVERRVATTARTPTEVRS
;
A
#
# COMPACT_ATOMS: atom_id res chain seq x y z
N MET A 1 6.71 -12.57 7.58
CA MET A 1 5.57 -12.39 6.65
C MET A 1 4.45 -11.65 7.38
N ALA A 2 3.85 -12.20 8.43
CA ALA A 2 2.83 -11.49 9.23
C ALA A 2 3.28 -10.12 9.81
N GLU A 3 4.55 -9.96 10.22
CA GLU A 3 5.06 -8.66 10.71
C GLU A 3 5.07 -7.57 9.63
N LEU A 4 5.38 -7.91 8.37
CA LEU A 4 5.41 -6.92 7.30
C LEU A 4 3.99 -6.49 6.92
N GLU A 5 3.05 -7.44 6.86
CA GLU A 5 1.64 -7.12 6.64
C GLU A 5 1.10 -6.16 7.72
N LEU A 6 1.43 -6.41 9.00
CA LEU A 6 1.07 -5.51 10.10
C LEU A 6 1.73 -4.13 9.97
N GLU A 7 2.99 -4.06 9.57
CA GLU A 7 3.69 -2.79 9.34
C GLU A 7 3.04 -2.00 8.19
N VAL A 8 2.68 -2.68 7.10
CA VAL A 8 1.97 -2.05 5.97
C VAL A 8 0.59 -1.56 6.42
N LEU A 9 -0.17 -2.37 7.16
CA LEU A 9 -1.47 -1.94 7.69
C LEU A 9 -1.36 -0.73 8.62
N ALA A 10 -0.32 -0.66 9.44
CA ALA A 10 -0.04 0.48 10.30
C ALA A 10 0.27 1.73 9.47
N GLU A 11 1.06 1.59 8.40
CA GLU A 11 1.37 2.70 7.51
C GLU A 11 0.13 3.17 6.73
N ILE A 12 -0.71 2.26 6.23
CA ILE A 12 -1.98 2.60 5.57
C ILE A 12 -2.86 3.42 6.52
N ARG A 13 -2.99 2.99 7.78
CA ARG A 13 -3.75 3.71 8.81
C ARG A 13 -3.19 5.11 9.05
N ARG A 14 -1.86 5.22 9.10
CA ARG A 14 -1.18 6.48 9.29
C ARG A 14 -1.43 7.43 8.13
N ILE A 15 -1.20 7.00 6.88
CA ILE A 15 -1.42 7.83 5.69
C ILE A 15 -2.89 8.24 5.60
N ALA A 16 -3.82 7.32 5.85
CA ALA A 16 -5.23 7.63 5.86
C ALA A 16 -5.57 8.71 6.90
N ALA A 17 -5.03 8.64 8.12
CA ALA A 17 -5.30 9.62 9.17
C ALA A 17 -4.57 10.97 8.94
N ASP A 18 -3.28 10.93 8.61
CA ASP A 18 -2.40 12.10 8.54
C ASP A 18 -2.57 12.86 7.21
N GLU A 19 -2.67 12.15 6.08
CA GLU A 19 -2.69 12.76 4.74
C GLU A 19 -4.09 12.87 4.15
N LEU A 20 -4.98 11.93 4.48
CA LEU A 20 -6.35 11.88 3.95
C LEU A 20 -7.40 12.32 4.97
N GLU A 21 -6.98 12.76 6.16
CA GLU A 21 -7.83 13.22 7.25
C GLU A 21 -8.94 12.21 7.65
N TRP A 22 -8.72 10.92 7.40
CA TRP A 22 -9.66 9.85 7.68
C TRP A 22 -9.77 9.60 9.18
N LYS A 23 -10.99 9.74 9.72
CA LYS A 23 -11.27 9.56 11.15
C LYS A 23 -11.91 8.22 11.50
N GLY A 24 -12.22 7.40 10.50
CA GLY A 24 -12.83 6.09 10.67
C GLY A 24 -11.80 5.00 11.02
N VAL A 25 -12.30 3.81 11.32
CA VAL A 25 -11.44 2.63 11.49
C VAL A 25 -11.07 2.09 10.11
N VAL A 26 -9.79 1.82 9.90
CA VAL A 26 -9.32 1.11 8.71
C VAL A 26 -9.17 -0.36 9.07
N GLU A 27 -9.93 -1.25 8.44
CA GLU A 27 -9.83 -2.70 8.63
C GLU A 27 -9.33 -3.38 7.35
N PRO A 28 -8.66 -4.53 7.45
CA PRO A 28 -8.14 -5.24 6.28
C PRO A 28 -9.22 -5.61 5.26
N GLN A 29 -10.44 -5.87 5.75
CA GLN A 29 -11.60 -6.23 4.93
C GLN A 29 -12.31 -5.04 4.30
N HIS A 30 -11.98 -3.80 4.67
CA HIS A 30 -12.58 -2.62 4.09
C HIS A 30 -12.12 -2.41 2.65
N ASP A 31 -13.08 -2.08 1.79
CA ASP A 31 -12.86 -1.63 0.42
C ASP A 31 -12.32 -0.20 0.41
N LEU A 32 -11.25 0.03 -0.34
CA LEU A 32 -10.58 1.33 -0.40
C LEU A 32 -11.49 2.44 -0.95
N VAL A 33 -12.39 2.11 -1.88
CA VAL A 33 -13.25 3.10 -2.54
C VAL A 33 -14.63 3.13 -1.91
N ARG A 34 -15.19 1.99 -1.48
CA ARG A 34 -16.55 1.94 -0.94
C ARG A 34 -16.60 2.22 0.55
N ASP A 35 -15.68 1.65 1.33
CA ASP A 35 -15.71 1.76 2.79
C ASP A 35 -14.84 2.91 3.28
N LEU A 36 -13.62 3.06 2.73
CA LEU A 36 -12.75 4.20 3.03
C LEU A 36 -13.07 5.45 2.18
N GLN A 37 -13.98 5.32 1.21
CA GLN A 37 -14.41 6.43 0.36
C GLN A 37 -13.24 7.20 -0.29
N LEU A 38 -12.14 6.50 -0.62
CA LEU A 38 -10.98 7.12 -1.22
C LEU A 38 -11.26 7.47 -2.68
N ASP A 39 -11.13 8.75 -2.99
CA ASP A 39 -11.12 9.25 -4.37
C ASP A 39 -9.82 8.84 -5.10
N SER A 40 -9.75 9.10 -6.41
CA SER A 40 -8.56 8.83 -7.23
C SER A 40 -7.30 9.49 -6.67
N LEU A 41 -7.41 10.69 -6.11
CA LEU A 41 -6.31 11.37 -5.44
C LEU A 41 -5.92 10.66 -4.13
N GLY A 42 -6.90 10.25 -3.33
CA GLY A 42 -6.65 9.54 -2.07
C GLY A 42 -5.93 8.21 -2.29
N LEU A 43 -6.35 7.45 -3.30
CA LEU A 43 -5.66 6.23 -3.74
C LEU A 43 -4.23 6.52 -4.19
N THR A 44 -4.01 7.62 -4.92
CA THR A 44 -2.67 8.01 -5.39
C THR A 44 -1.76 8.39 -4.23
N VAL A 45 -2.24 9.21 -3.28
CA VAL A 45 -1.49 9.59 -2.07
C VAL A 45 -1.09 8.35 -1.28
N LEU A 46 -2.04 7.43 -1.10
CA LEU A 46 -1.80 6.21 -0.35
C LEU A 46 -0.79 5.29 -1.04
N ALA A 47 -0.88 5.14 -2.36
CA ALA A 47 0.11 4.41 -3.15
C ALA A 47 1.51 5.03 -3.03
N VAL A 48 1.63 6.35 -3.21
CA VAL A 48 2.91 7.08 -3.14
C VAL A 48 3.52 7.02 -1.74
N GLY A 49 2.72 7.14 -0.68
CA GLY A 49 3.18 7.01 0.70
C GLY A 49 3.78 5.63 0.98
N LEU A 50 3.11 4.57 0.52
CA LEU A 50 3.60 3.19 0.64
C LEU A 50 4.88 2.95 -0.18
N GLU A 51 4.93 3.40 -1.43
CA GLU A 51 6.13 3.32 -2.28
C GLU A 51 7.34 3.97 -1.61
N ASN A 52 7.15 5.18 -1.06
CA ASN A 52 8.22 5.92 -0.39
C ASN A 52 8.68 5.24 0.90
N ARG A 53 7.74 4.75 1.72
CA ARG A 53 8.03 4.09 3.00
C ARG A 53 8.80 2.78 2.81
N PHE A 54 8.36 1.96 1.86
CA PHE A 54 8.87 0.61 1.65
C PHE A 54 9.92 0.52 0.52
N ARG A 55 10.23 1.64 -0.14
CA ARG A 55 11.18 1.72 -1.27
C ARG A 55 10.82 0.76 -2.40
N ILE A 56 9.54 0.68 -2.72
CA ILE A 56 9.00 -0.15 -3.81
C ILE A 56 8.39 0.72 -4.91
N ARG A 57 8.06 0.09 -6.03
CA ARG A 57 7.23 0.65 -7.09
C ARG A 57 5.95 -0.16 -7.19
N LEU A 58 4.80 0.49 -7.23
CA LEU A 58 3.49 -0.08 -7.47
C LEU A 58 3.09 0.30 -8.90
N SER A 59 2.94 -0.70 -9.78
CA SER A 59 2.50 -0.47 -11.16
C SER A 59 0.97 -0.39 -11.19
N GLU A 60 0.43 0.34 -12.18
CA GLU A 60 -1.02 0.40 -12.40
C GLU A 60 -1.63 -1.00 -12.58
N GLU A 61 -0.92 -1.91 -13.25
CA GLU A 61 -1.32 -3.31 -13.43
C GLU A 61 -1.50 -4.05 -12.10
N ASP A 62 -0.65 -3.80 -11.10
CA ASP A 62 -0.84 -4.42 -9.79
C ASP A 62 -2.02 -3.82 -9.06
N ALA A 63 -2.19 -2.49 -9.19
CA ALA A 63 -3.27 -1.75 -8.53
C ALA A 63 -4.64 -2.16 -9.09
N GLN A 64 -4.74 -2.65 -10.33
CA GLN A 64 -6.01 -3.14 -10.89
C GLN A 64 -6.60 -4.32 -10.11
N GLY A 65 -5.77 -5.12 -9.43
CA GLY A 65 -6.21 -6.24 -8.59
C GLY A 65 -6.55 -5.84 -7.15
N VAL A 66 -6.26 -4.60 -6.75
CA VAL A 66 -6.41 -4.13 -5.38
C VAL A 66 -7.80 -3.53 -5.17
N ARG A 67 -8.56 -4.10 -4.24
CA ARG A 67 -9.86 -3.56 -3.83
C ARG A 67 -9.93 -3.26 -2.35
N THR A 68 -9.40 -4.16 -1.53
CA THR A 68 -9.41 -4.03 -0.08
C THR A 68 -8.06 -3.57 0.46
N VAL A 69 -8.07 -3.09 1.70
CA VAL A 69 -6.87 -2.78 2.47
C VAL A 69 -5.94 -4.00 2.58
N ALA A 70 -6.49 -5.20 2.76
CA ALA A 70 -5.72 -6.45 2.80
C ALA A 70 -5.06 -6.76 1.46
N ASP A 71 -5.74 -6.52 0.33
CA ASP A 71 -5.16 -6.73 -1.00
C ASP A 71 -3.96 -5.81 -1.22
N LEU A 72 -4.10 -4.55 -0.80
CA LEU A 72 -3.01 -3.58 -0.88
C LEU A 72 -1.83 -3.98 0.00
N ALA A 73 -2.10 -4.40 1.24
CA ALA A 73 -1.06 -4.84 2.16
C ALA A 73 -0.26 -6.04 1.60
N LYS A 74 -0.97 -7.03 1.05
CA LYS A 74 -0.36 -8.19 0.38
C LYS A 74 0.43 -7.80 -0.87
N LEU A 75 -0.04 -6.81 -1.64
CA LEU A 75 0.69 -6.32 -2.79
C LEU A 75 2.03 -5.71 -2.38
N VAL A 76 2.03 -4.84 -1.38
CA VAL A 76 3.24 -4.21 -0.85
C VAL A 76 4.20 -5.27 -0.31
N GLU A 77 3.71 -6.24 0.48
CA GLU A 77 4.53 -7.35 0.98
C GLU A 77 5.23 -8.09 -0.17
N ARG A 78 4.49 -8.47 -1.22
CA ARG A 78 5.05 -9.16 -2.39
C ARG A 78 6.11 -8.32 -3.09
N ARG A 79 5.89 -7.02 -3.20
CA ARG A 79 6.83 -6.08 -3.83
C ARG A 79 8.09 -5.93 -3.01
N VAL A 80 7.98 -5.74 -1.70
CA VAL A 80 9.15 -5.67 -0.79
C VAL A 80 9.96 -6.96 -0.85
N ALA A 81 9.29 -8.12 -0.80
CA ALA A 81 9.95 -9.42 -0.90
C ALA A 81 10.61 -9.66 -2.28
N THR A 82 10.12 -9.01 -3.34
CA THR A 82 10.71 -9.08 -4.68
C THR A 82 11.92 -8.15 -4.79
N THR A 83 11.78 -6.89 -4.38
CA THR A 83 12.87 -5.90 -4.35
C THR A 83 14.06 -6.37 -3.52
N ALA A 84 13.81 -6.98 -2.36
CA ALA A 84 14.87 -7.52 -1.50
C ALA A 84 15.65 -8.69 -2.11
N ARG A 85 15.09 -9.37 -3.12
CA ARG A 85 15.74 -10.50 -3.82
C ARG A 85 16.44 -10.10 -5.11
N THR A 86 16.28 -8.86 -5.56
CA THR A 86 17.04 -8.30 -6.69
C THR A 86 18.26 -7.55 -6.17
N PRO A 87 19.47 -8.14 -6.18
CA PRO A 87 20.66 -7.32 -6.21
C PRO A 87 20.61 -6.54 -7.51
N THR A 88 20.67 -5.21 -7.43
CA THR A 88 20.78 -4.32 -8.57
C THR A 88 22.02 -4.68 -9.39
N GLU A 89 21.88 -5.56 -10.38
CA GLU A 89 22.76 -5.60 -11.54
C GLU A 89 22.32 -4.46 -12.47
N VAL A 90 22.93 -3.29 -12.27
CA VAL A 90 23.10 -2.33 -13.36
C VAL A 90 24.59 -2.07 -13.48
N ARG A 91 25.25 -3.02 -14.15
CA ARG A 91 26.53 -2.83 -14.81
C ARG A 91 26.21 -2.34 -16.22
N SER A 92 26.45 -1.07 -16.52
CA SER A 92 26.65 -0.52 -17.87
C SER A 92 27.24 0.87 -17.76
#